data_AF-A0A7J6HKF2-F1
#
_entry.id   AF-A0A7J6HKF2-F1
#
_cell.length_a   1.000
_cell.length_b   1.000
_cell.length_c   1.000
_cell.angle_alpha   90.00
_cell.angle_beta   90.00
_cell.angle_gamma   90.00
#
_symmetry.space_group_name_H-M   'P 1'
#
loop_
_entity.id
_entity.type
_entity.pdbx_description
1 polymer ?
#
loop_
_entity_poly.entity_id
_entity_poly.type
_entity_poly.pdbx_seq_one_letter_code
_entity_poly.pdbx_strand_id
1 'polypeptide(L)'
;KEKMIFNKERVGLASLCTEGSSISCSRIEIRTVNESQHIKVDAVTHSYPSTTISCIEKSAQLMEDFLELAKENTKKDLETCGILGASLKKNRFYVTTLIIPKQECTSSSCQASNEEEVFTIQNEHSLFPVGWIHTHPTQSCFMSSVDLHTHYSYQVMVPEAFAIVMAPTDSSRFLLLFTSLLSYGIFRLTEPGGMTVLKECQEEGFHPHEETSDGSSIYEHCNNVYKNSNLRFEIFDLR
;
A
#
# COMPACT_ATOMS: atom_id res chain seq x y z
N LYS A 1 -25.99 -8.17 12.08
CA LYS A 1 -25.19 -7.81 13.27
C LYS A 1 -24.08 -8.84 13.35
N GLU A 2 -22.83 -8.37 13.37
CA GLU A 2 -21.53 -9.05 13.28
C GLU A 2 -20.76 -8.61 12.02
N LYS A 3 -19.86 -7.63 12.20
CA LYS A 3 -18.69 -7.39 11.35
C LYS A 3 -17.48 -7.63 12.24
N MET A 4 -16.60 -8.54 11.80
CA MET A 4 -15.41 -8.94 12.53
C MET A 4 -14.42 -7.78 12.65
N ILE A 5 -14.11 -7.47 13.90
CA ILE A 5 -12.86 -6.84 14.35
C ILE A 5 -11.72 -7.75 13.86
N PHE A 6 -10.65 -7.18 13.31
CA PHE A 6 -9.40 -7.90 13.06
C PHE A 6 -8.94 -8.54 14.38
N ASN A 7 -9.30 -9.80 14.59
CA ASN A 7 -8.91 -10.54 15.77
C ASN A 7 -7.44 -10.90 15.58
N LYS A 8 -6.61 -10.40 16.50
CA LYS A 8 -5.14 -10.39 16.46
C LYS A 8 -4.48 -11.77 16.55
N GLU A 9 -5.21 -12.86 16.29
CA GLU A 9 -4.80 -14.23 16.49
C GLU A 9 -5.24 -15.12 15.33
N ARG A 10 -4.43 -15.14 14.26
CA ARG A 10 -4.14 -16.29 13.36
C ARG A 10 -3.60 -15.76 12.03
N VAL A 11 -2.29 -15.54 11.96
CA VAL A 11 -1.55 -15.46 10.70
C VAL A 11 -0.70 -16.73 10.63
N GLY A 12 -1.15 -17.71 9.84
CA GLY A 12 -0.40 -18.94 9.59
C GLY A 12 0.75 -18.65 8.63
N LEU A 13 1.99 -18.63 9.14
CA LEU A 13 3.20 -18.69 8.33
C LEU A 13 3.53 -20.16 8.02
N ALA A 14 3.59 -20.51 6.74
CA ALA A 14 4.24 -21.73 6.29
C ALA A 14 5.36 -21.37 5.30
N SER A 15 6.59 -21.74 5.62
CA SER A 15 7.67 -21.88 4.63
C SER A 15 8.59 -23.01 5.09
N LEU A 16 8.71 -24.03 4.23
CA LEU A 16 9.76 -25.04 4.25
C LEU A 16 10.82 -24.60 3.23
N CYS A 17 12.08 -24.50 3.65
CA CYS A 17 13.23 -24.57 2.76
C CYS A 17 14.38 -25.31 3.44
N THR A 18 14.92 -26.27 2.69
CA THR A 18 15.93 -27.27 3.02
C THR A 18 17.34 -26.70 3.23
N GLU A 19 18.10 -27.37 4.08
CA GLU A 19 19.45 -27.01 4.53
C GLU A 19 20.48 -26.92 3.40
N GLY A 20 21.32 -25.87 3.43
CA GLY A 20 22.63 -25.88 2.76
C GLY A 20 23.00 -24.66 1.89
N SER A 21 22.91 -23.43 2.40
CA SER A 21 23.92 -22.37 2.19
C SER A 21 23.48 -21.07 2.86
N SER A 22 24.47 -20.34 3.36
CA SER A 22 24.38 -19.21 4.28
C SER A 22 23.71 -17.96 3.71
N ILE A 23 22.37 -17.88 3.76
CA ILE A 23 21.58 -16.65 3.84
C ILE A 23 20.40 -16.94 4.78
N SER A 24 20.43 -16.41 6.00
CA SER A 24 19.34 -16.59 6.95
C SER A 24 18.20 -15.64 6.59
N CYS A 25 17.11 -16.22 6.12
CA CYS A 25 15.79 -15.60 6.09
C CYS A 25 15.35 -15.33 7.54
N SER A 26 15.04 -14.08 7.88
CA SER A 26 14.45 -13.78 9.19
C SER A 26 12.95 -14.08 9.16
N ARG A 27 12.64 -15.28 9.62
CA ARG A 27 11.32 -15.80 10.04
C ARG A 27 10.83 -15.00 11.25
N ILE A 28 9.57 -14.58 11.25
CA ILE A 28 8.88 -14.21 12.50
C ILE A 28 8.49 -15.53 13.18
N GLU A 29 9.23 -15.96 14.21
CA GLU A 29 8.82 -17.07 15.08
C GLU A 29 7.91 -16.56 16.20
N ILE A 30 6.61 -16.89 16.13
CA ILE A 30 5.71 -16.81 17.28
C ILE A 30 5.78 -18.17 17.99
N ARG A 31 6.48 -18.24 19.13
CA ARG A 31 6.44 -19.41 20.01
C ARG A 31 5.24 -19.28 20.94
N THR A 32 4.25 -20.16 20.78
CA THR A 32 3.24 -20.39 21.80
C THR A 32 3.89 -21.10 23.00
N VAL A 33 3.81 -20.49 24.18
CA VAL A 33 4.04 -21.17 25.46
C VAL A 33 2.70 -21.20 26.20
N ASN A 34 2.30 -22.40 26.62
CA ASN A 34 1.03 -22.67 27.30
C ASN A 34 0.83 -21.83 28.57
N GLU A 35 -0.45 -21.51 28.78
CA GLU A 35 -1.17 -21.16 30.02
C GLU A 35 -0.47 -20.30 31.09
N SER A 36 -1.07 -19.13 31.30
CA SER A 36 -1.00 -18.31 32.52
C SER A 36 0.29 -17.52 32.76
N GLN A 37 0.44 -16.37 32.10
CA GLN A 37 0.89 -15.07 32.66
C GLN A 37 1.14 -14.04 31.54
N HIS A 38 0.87 -12.77 31.83
CA HIS A 38 0.90 -11.60 30.95
C HIS A 38 1.96 -11.61 29.84
N ILE A 39 1.52 -11.52 28.58
CA ILE A 39 2.37 -11.38 27.38
C ILE A 39 2.99 -9.97 27.39
N LYS A 40 4.33 -9.91 27.49
CA LYS A 40 5.10 -8.76 26.99
C LYS A 40 5.50 -9.06 25.55
N VAL A 41 5.03 -8.23 24.62
CA VAL A 41 5.47 -8.25 23.22
C VAL A 41 6.66 -7.29 23.13
N ASP A 42 7.87 -7.79 23.34
CA ASP A 42 9.06 -7.04 23.03
C ASP A 42 9.33 -7.20 21.53
N ALA A 43 9.05 -6.15 20.76
CA ALA A 43 9.46 -6.06 19.36
C ALA A 43 11.00 -6.02 19.32
N VAL A 44 11.63 -7.15 18.99
CA VAL A 44 13.07 -7.19 18.75
C VAL A 44 13.33 -6.54 17.40
N THR A 45 13.61 -5.24 17.42
CA THR A 45 14.16 -4.50 16.27
C THR A 45 15.62 -4.93 16.10
N HIS A 46 15.87 -5.95 15.28
CA HIS A 46 17.20 -6.09 14.70
C HIS A 46 17.36 -4.98 13.67
N SER A 47 18.13 -3.96 14.03
CA SER A 47 18.57 -2.91 13.12
C SER A 47 19.31 -3.55 11.95
N TYR A 48 18.66 -3.62 10.79
CA TYR A 48 19.38 -3.79 9.54
C TYR A 48 20.39 -2.64 9.45
N PRO A 49 21.67 -2.88 9.09
CA PRO A 49 22.57 -1.79 8.79
C PRO A 49 21.90 -0.96 7.69
N SER A 50 21.71 0.34 7.96
CA SER A 50 21.10 1.32 7.06
C SER A 50 21.64 1.19 5.64
N THR A 51 20.93 0.43 4.83
CA THR A 51 21.03 0.55 3.38
C THR A 51 19.76 1.27 3.02
N THR A 52 19.77 2.61 3.13
CA THR A 52 18.62 3.46 2.82
C THR A 52 18.14 3.12 1.42
N ILE A 53 16.95 2.53 1.30
CA ILE A 53 16.37 2.21 -0.01
C ILE A 53 16.29 3.51 -0.79
N SER A 54 17.03 3.56 -1.90
CA SER A 54 17.37 4.85 -2.51
C SER A 54 16.23 5.39 -3.37
N CYS A 55 15.36 4.51 -3.86
CA CYS A 55 14.27 4.87 -4.75
C CYS A 55 13.37 3.67 -5.10
N ILE A 56 12.17 3.98 -5.57
CA ILE A 56 11.21 3.04 -6.15
C ILE A 56 11.07 3.36 -7.63
N GLU A 57 11.09 2.34 -8.48
CA GLU A 57 10.83 2.49 -9.91
C GLU A 57 9.50 1.84 -10.30
N LYS A 58 8.70 2.55 -11.09
CA LYS A 58 7.44 2.03 -11.63
C LYS A 58 7.40 2.11 -13.16
N SER A 59 6.66 1.18 -13.77
CA SER A 59 6.43 1.19 -15.21
C SER A 59 5.77 2.48 -15.66
N ALA A 60 6.13 2.90 -16.88
CA ALA A 60 5.52 4.03 -17.53
C ALA A 60 4.01 3.85 -17.80
N GLN A 61 3.58 2.60 -17.98
CA GLN A 61 2.22 2.21 -18.39
C GLN A 61 1.31 1.88 -17.19
N LEU A 62 1.88 1.68 -15.99
CA LEU A 62 1.16 1.26 -14.78
C LEU A 62 -0.16 2.00 -14.56
N MET A 63 -0.13 3.33 -14.67
CA MET A 63 -1.28 4.20 -14.39
C MET A 63 -2.34 4.14 -15.50
N GLU A 64 -1.92 4.02 -16.76
CA GLU A 64 -2.81 3.94 -17.91
C GLU A 64 -3.52 2.58 -17.94
N ASP A 65 -2.77 1.50 -17.74
CA ASP A 65 -3.31 0.14 -17.69
C ASP A 65 -4.28 -0.04 -16.50
N PHE A 66 -3.93 0.52 -15.33
CA PHE A 66 -4.83 0.50 -14.17
C PHE A 66 -6.15 1.24 -14.45
N LEU A 67 -6.10 2.41 -15.09
CA LEU A 67 -7.31 3.15 -15.45
C LEU A 67 -8.19 2.41 -16.45
N GLU A 68 -7.60 1.69 -17.42
CA GLU A 68 -8.39 0.88 -18.34
C GLU A 68 -9.08 -0.27 -17.58
N LEU A 69 -8.42 -0.90 -16.60
CA LEU A 69 -9.01 -1.92 -15.73
C LEU A 69 -10.13 -1.37 -14.81
N ALA A 70 -10.01 -0.12 -14.37
CA ALA A 70 -10.96 0.57 -13.49
C ALA A 70 -12.08 1.29 -14.25
N LYS A 71 -12.04 1.33 -15.59
CA LYS A 71 -12.89 2.17 -16.44
C LYS A 71 -14.39 1.97 -16.23
N GLU A 72 -14.85 0.73 -16.16
CA GLU A 72 -16.28 0.42 -16.00
C GLU A 72 -16.81 0.82 -14.62
N ASN A 73 -16.00 0.70 -13.57
CA ASN A 73 -16.33 1.18 -12.24
C ASN A 73 -16.30 2.71 -12.19
N THR A 74 -15.26 3.32 -12.76
CA THR A 74 -15.11 4.79 -12.84
C THR A 74 -16.31 5.44 -13.53
N LYS A 75 -16.83 4.86 -14.62
CA LYS A 75 -18.05 5.34 -15.31
C LYS A 75 -19.30 5.29 -14.42
N LYS A 76 -19.33 4.38 -13.45
CA LYS A 76 -20.44 4.20 -12.50
C LYS A 76 -20.23 4.99 -11.21
N ASP A 77 -19.22 5.85 -11.15
CA ASP A 77 -18.80 6.56 -9.93
C ASP A 77 -18.48 5.57 -8.80
N LEU A 78 -17.75 4.50 -9.12
CA LEU A 78 -17.24 3.54 -8.15
C LEU A 78 -15.72 3.57 -8.16
N GLU A 79 -15.12 3.66 -6.97
CA GLU A 79 -13.69 3.52 -6.81
C GLU A 79 -13.23 2.12 -7.20
N THR A 80 -11.95 1.98 -7.51
CA THR A 80 -11.29 0.69 -7.72
C THR A 80 -9.90 0.78 -7.12
N CYS A 81 -9.44 -0.27 -6.43
CA CYS A 81 -8.08 -0.37 -5.92
C CYS A 81 -7.29 -1.51 -6.58
N GLY A 82 -5.98 -1.37 -6.53
CA GLY A 82 -4.99 -2.38 -6.88
C GLY A 82 -3.79 -2.31 -5.94
N ILE A 83 -3.13 -3.44 -5.76
CA ILE A 83 -1.98 -3.61 -4.85
C ILE A 83 -0.70 -3.68 -5.69
N LEU A 84 0.34 -2.95 -5.25
CA LEU A 84 1.61 -2.86 -5.95
C LEU A 84 2.62 -3.82 -5.32
N GLY A 85 2.99 -4.84 -6.08
CA GLY A 85 4.06 -5.78 -5.74
C GLY A 85 5.38 -5.36 -6.37
N ALA A 86 6.46 -5.40 -5.60
CA ALA A 86 7.79 -5.07 -6.09
C ALA A 86 8.85 -6.13 -5.78
N SER A 87 9.82 -6.23 -6.69
CA SER A 87 11.07 -6.93 -6.43
C SER A 87 12.13 -5.96 -5.89
N LEU A 88 12.95 -6.44 -4.96
CA LEU A 88 14.07 -5.67 -4.39
C LEU A 88 15.38 -6.11 -5.07
N LYS A 89 16.08 -5.17 -5.72
CA LYS A 89 17.40 -5.42 -6.32
C LYS A 89 18.33 -4.25 -6.06
N LYS A 90 19.54 -4.53 -5.56
CA LYS A 90 20.57 -3.51 -5.27
C LYS A 90 20.01 -2.31 -4.49
N ASN A 91 19.21 -2.58 -3.46
CA ASN A 91 18.62 -1.58 -2.60
C ASN A 91 17.64 -0.60 -3.29
N ARG A 92 17.00 -1.05 -4.37
CA ARG A 92 15.95 -0.34 -5.10
C ARG A 92 14.75 -1.26 -5.26
N PHE A 93 13.55 -0.73 -5.02
CA PHE A 93 12.32 -1.43 -5.34
C PHE A 93 11.95 -1.20 -6.79
N TYR A 94 11.59 -2.27 -7.48
CA TYR A 94 11.04 -2.24 -8.83
C TYR A 94 9.61 -2.75 -8.75
N VAL A 95 8.63 -1.87 -8.97
CA VAL A 95 7.21 -2.23 -9.05
C VAL A 95 7.01 -3.05 -10.32
N THR A 96 6.95 -4.37 -10.14
CA THR A 96 6.89 -5.36 -11.22
C THR A 96 5.53 -6.01 -11.31
N THR A 97 4.62 -5.75 -10.37
CA THR A 97 3.34 -6.44 -10.32
C THR A 97 2.23 -5.50 -9.85
N LEU A 98 1.10 -5.54 -10.55
CA LEU A 98 -0.16 -4.92 -10.15
C LEU A 98 -1.17 -6.05 -9.92
N ILE A 99 -1.72 -6.14 -8.72
CA ILE A 99 -2.75 -7.11 -8.37
C ILE A 99 -4.07 -6.35 -8.21
N ILE A 100 -5.09 -6.68 -8.98
CA ILE A 100 -6.45 -6.16 -8.78
C ILE A 100 -7.21 -7.19 -7.93
N PRO A 101 -7.38 -6.97 -6.62
CA PRO A 101 -8.07 -7.92 -5.77
C PRO A 101 -9.57 -7.92 -6.07
N LYS A 102 -10.25 -8.99 -5.62
CA LYS A 102 -11.69 -8.90 -5.35
C LYS A 102 -11.92 -7.74 -4.38
N GLN A 103 -12.99 -6.98 -4.58
CA GLN A 103 -13.18 -5.75 -3.83
C GLN A 103 -14.64 -5.33 -3.77
N GLU A 104 -15.01 -4.71 -2.66
CA GLU A 104 -16.29 -4.01 -2.50
C GLU A 104 -16.04 -2.51 -2.70
N CYS A 105 -16.74 -1.92 -3.65
CA CYS A 105 -16.53 -0.53 -4.08
C CYS A 105 -17.76 0.33 -3.82
N THR A 106 -17.53 1.55 -3.36
CA THR A 106 -18.49 2.65 -3.30
C THR A 106 -17.94 3.85 -4.07
N SER A 107 -18.65 4.97 -4.09
CA SER A 107 -18.16 6.20 -4.72
C SER A 107 -17.04 6.91 -3.95
N SER A 108 -16.76 6.47 -2.71
CA SER A 108 -15.76 7.10 -1.83
C SER A 108 -14.87 6.10 -1.08
N SER A 109 -14.95 4.82 -1.41
CA SER A 109 -14.11 3.79 -0.79
C SER A 109 -14.02 2.54 -1.65
N CYS A 110 -12.89 1.86 -1.59
CA CYS A 110 -12.71 0.51 -2.12
C CYS A 110 -12.01 -0.37 -1.09
N GLN A 111 -12.61 -1.52 -0.76
CA GLN A 111 -12.07 -2.47 0.21
C GLN A 111 -11.74 -3.77 -0.50
N ALA A 112 -10.45 -4.13 -0.50
CA ALA A 112 -10.01 -5.42 -0.98
C ALA A 112 -10.60 -6.54 -0.10
N SER A 113 -11.02 -7.62 -0.74
CA SER A 113 -11.46 -8.86 -0.12
C SER A 113 -10.58 -10.02 -0.58
N ASN A 114 -10.69 -11.16 0.09
CA ASN A 114 -9.90 -12.37 -0.23
C ASN A 114 -8.38 -12.13 -0.22
N GLU A 115 -7.87 -11.51 0.86
CA GLU A 115 -6.44 -11.20 1.02
C GLU A 115 -5.51 -12.43 0.91
N GLU A 116 -6.01 -13.64 1.16
CA GLU A 116 -5.27 -14.89 0.98
C GLU A 116 -4.80 -15.12 -0.46
N GLU A 117 -5.61 -14.76 -1.46
CA GLU A 117 -5.24 -14.89 -2.87
C GLU A 117 -4.15 -13.87 -3.25
N VAL A 118 -4.27 -12.65 -2.74
CA VAL A 118 -3.24 -11.61 -2.89
C VAL A 118 -1.92 -12.05 -2.26
N PHE A 119 -1.98 -12.57 -1.03
CA PHE A 119 -0.82 -13.06 -0.30
C PHE A 119 -0.16 -14.24 -1.03
N THR A 120 -0.95 -15.15 -1.60
CA THR A 120 -0.45 -16.28 -2.37
C THR A 120 0.40 -15.80 -3.56
N ILE A 121 -0.12 -14.86 -4.36
CA ILE A 121 0.63 -14.26 -5.48
C ILE A 121 1.90 -13.58 -4.99
N GLN A 122 1.80 -12.76 -3.93
CA GLN A 122 2.96 -12.06 -3.38
C GLN A 122 4.05 -13.03 -2.92
N ASN A 123 3.66 -14.11 -2.24
CA ASN A 123 4.60 -15.10 -1.73
C ASN A 123 5.24 -15.93 -2.86
N GLU A 124 4.44 -16.44 -3.80
CA GLU A 124 4.92 -17.24 -4.93
C GLU A 124 5.89 -16.47 -5.82
N HIS A 125 5.63 -15.17 -6.00
CA HIS A 125 6.48 -14.28 -6.82
C HIS A 125 7.55 -13.53 -5.99
N SER A 126 7.64 -13.79 -4.68
CA SER A 126 8.57 -13.12 -3.76
C SER A 126 8.51 -11.58 -3.83
N LEU A 127 7.29 -11.04 -3.82
CA LEU A 127 6.99 -9.62 -3.97
C LEU A 127 6.81 -8.92 -2.62
N PHE A 128 7.34 -7.72 -2.51
CA PHE A 128 7.09 -6.80 -1.39
C PHE A 128 5.83 -5.96 -1.68
N PRO A 129 4.92 -5.78 -0.70
CA PRO A 129 3.73 -4.94 -0.84
C PRO A 129 4.11 -3.45 -0.67
N VAL A 130 4.76 -2.87 -1.68
CA VAL A 130 5.34 -1.51 -1.61
C VAL A 130 4.32 -0.39 -1.80
N GLY A 131 3.03 -0.70 -1.89
CA GLY A 131 2.01 0.32 -2.02
C GLY A 131 0.73 -0.19 -2.67
N TRP A 132 -0.09 0.77 -3.03
CA TRP A 132 -1.39 0.55 -3.65
C TRP A 132 -1.76 1.73 -4.55
N ILE A 133 -2.72 1.49 -5.43
CA ILE A 133 -3.24 2.48 -6.38
C ILE A 133 -4.77 2.41 -6.34
N HIS A 134 -5.45 3.55 -6.33
CA HIS A 134 -6.89 3.61 -6.43
C HIS A 134 -7.40 4.77 -7.27
N THR A 135 -8.67 4.72 -7.65
CA THR A 135 -9.34 5.81 -8.37
C THR A 135 -10.19 6.66 -7.44
N HIS A 136 -10.18 7.97 -7.69
CA HIS A 136 -11.20 8.94 -7.30
C HIS A 136 -11.99 9.29 -8.57
N PRO A 137 -13.13 8.62 -8.86
CA PRO A 137 -13.83 8.81 -10.13
C PRO A 137 -14.27 10.26 -10.37
N THR A 138 -14.76 10.93 -9.32
CA THR A 138 -15.32 12.29 -9.38
C THR A 138 -14.65 13.28 -8.42
N GLN A 139 -13.92 12.78 -7.42
CA GLN A 139 -13.24 13.59 -6.42
C GLN A 139 -11.91 14.14 -6.95
N SER A 140 -11.40 15.18 -6.29
CA SER A 140 -10.06 15.70 -6.56
C SER A 140 -8.97 14.72 -6.12
N CYS A 141 -7.74 14.97 -6.56
CA CYS A 141 -6.59 14.16 -6.16
C CYS A 141 -6.07 14.53 -4.75
N PHE A 142 -6.46 13.77 -3.73
CA PHE A 142 -5.99 13.90 -2.34
C PHE A 142 -6.08 12.55 -1.60
N MET A 143 -5.55 12.45 -0.38
CA MET A 143 -5.74 11.28 0.49
C MET A 143 -6.91 11.52 1.45
N SER A 144 -7.96 10.71 1.35
CA SER A 144 -9.09 10.74 2.28
C SER A 144 -8.74 10.13 3.64
N SER A 145 -9.59 10.33 4.66
CA SER A 145 -9.45 9.69 5.97
C SER A 145 -9.28 8.16 5.86
N VAL A 146 -10.05 7.52 4.97
CA VAL A 146 -9.98 6.07 4.75
C VAL A 146 -8.67 5.68 4.07
N ASP A 147 -8.19 6.49 3.13
CA ASP A 147 -6.92 6.26 2.45
C ASP A 147 -5.73 6.38 3.40
N LEU A 148 -5.77 7.37 4.31
CA LEU A 148 -4.75 7.58 5.32
C LEU A 148 -4.61 6.36 6.24
N HIS A 149 -5.72 5.85 6.77
CA HIS A 149 -5.74 4.65 7.62
C HIS A 149 -5.31 3.38 6.87
N THR A 150 -5.75 3.24 5.62
CA THR A 150 -5.31 2.13 4.76
C THR A 150 -3.81 2.19 4.55
N HIS A 151 -3.31 3.36 4.17
CA HIS A 151 -1.90 3.55 3.86
C HIS A 151 -0.98 3.45 5.08
N TYR A 152 -1.45 3.83 6.27
CA TYR A 152 -0.73 3.63 7.53
C TYR A 152 -0.29 2.16 7.70
N SER A 153 -1.18 1.21 7.44
CA SER A 153 -0.85 -0.22 7.55
C SER A 153 0.27 -0.63 6.58
N TYR A 154 0.25 -0.12 5.34
CA TYR A 154 1.33 -0.36 4.37
C TYR A 154 2.66 0.27 4.83
N GLN A 155 2.65 1.52 5.30
CA GLN A 155 3.86 2.24 5.67
C GLN A 155 4.50 1.72 6.97
N VAL A 156 3.70 1.13 7.88
CA VAL A 156 4.22 0.38 9.05
C VAL A 156 4.98 -0.87 8.62
N MET A 157 4.49 -1.59 7.60
CA MET A 157 5.14 -2.82 7.12
C MET A 157 6.35 -2.54 6.23
N VAL A 158 6.25 -1.50 5.38
CA VAL A 158 7.28 -1.09 4.43
C VAL A 158 7.41 0.44 4.51
N PRO A 159 8.46 0.98 5.15
CA PRO A 159 8.64 2.43 5.33
C PRO A 159 8.69 3.24 4.02
N GLU A 160 9.05 2.60 2.92
CA GLU A 160 9.06 3.16 1.59
C GLU A 160 7.70 3.06 0.87
N ALA A 161 6.66 2.51 1.50
CA ALA A 161 5.36 2.36 0.87
C ALA A 161 4.80 3.70 0.37
N PHE A 162 4.03 3.65 -0.71
CA PHE A 162 3.35 4.81 -1.26
C PHE A 162 1.94 4.46 -1.75
N ALA A 163 1.09 5.48 -1.85
CA ALA A 163 -0.24 5.39 -2.43
C ALA A 163 -0.30 6.20 -3.73
N ILE A 164 -0.93 5.66 -4.79
CA ILE A 164 -1.24 6.41 -6.00
C ILE A 164 -2.74 6.67 -6.04
N VAL A 165 -3.13 7.94 -6.11
CA VAL A 165 -4.52 8.36 -6.32
C VAL A 165 -4.68 8.78 -7.77
N MET A 166 -5.56 8.13 -8.51
CA MET A 166 -5.92 8.45 -9.88
C MET A 166 -7.24 9.23 -9.91
N ALA A 167 -7.22 10.52 -10.28
CA ALA A 167 -8.39 11.40 -10.32
C ALA A 167 -8.71 11.82 -11.77
N PRO A 168 -9.28 10.94 -12.61
CA PRO A 168 -9.40 11.17 -14.05
C PRO A 168 -10.30 12.37 -14.45
N THR A 169 -11.19 12.82 -13.57
CA THR A 169 -12.10 13.96 -13.83
C THR A 169 -11.64 15.27 -13.19
N ASP A 170 -10.58 15.24 -12.38
CA ASP A 170 -10.06 16.42 -11.69
C ASP A 170 -9.37 17.36 -12.68
N SER A 171 -10.09 18.41 -13.05
CA SER A 171 -9.65 19.43 -14.01
C SER A 171 -8.73 20.48 -13.40
N SER A 172 -8.44 20.43 -12.09
CA SER A 172 -7.59 21.43 -11.42
C SER A 172 -6.13 21.39 -11.88
N ARG A 173 -5.67 20.26 -12.44
CA ARG A 173 -4.31 20.06 -12.97
C ARG A 173 -4.21 20.25 -14.49
N PHE A 174 -5.30 20.64 -15.16
CA PHE A 174 -5.42 20.72 -16.63
C PHE A 174 -4.59 21.84 -17.30
N LEU A 175 -4.01 22.77 -16.53
CA LEU A 175 -3.42 24.00 -17.07
C LEU A 175 -1.93 23.92 -17.49
N LEU A 176 -1.29 22.74 -17.48
CA LEU A 176 0.11 22.62 -17.90
C LEU A 176 0.35 21.40 -18.83
N LEU A 177 0.28 21.70 -20.14
CA LEU A 177 0.94 21.03 -21.28
C LEU A 177 0.28 19.78 -21.89
N PHE A 178 0.37 19.75 -23.22
CA PHE A 178 -0.30 18.92 -24.23
C PHE A 178 0.00 17.40 -24.22
N THR A 179 0.20 16.78 -23.06
CA THR A 179 0.50 15.33 -22.99
C THR A 179 -0.24 14.67 -21.82
N SER A 180 -1.27 13.88 -22.15
CA SER A 180 -2.06 12.99 -21.28
C SER A 180 -2.66 13.63 -20.02
N LEU A 181 -3.94 13.97 -20.13
CA LEU A 181 -4.80 14.70 -19.18
C LEU A 181 -5.24 13.87 -17.96
N LEU A 182 -4.30 13.25 -17.24
CA LEU A 182 -4.63 12.46 -16.06
C LEU A 182 -4.09 13.14 -14.80
N SER A 183 -4.99 13.67 -13.96
CA SER A 183 -4.64 14.13 -12.62
C SER A 183 -4.39 12.90 -11.75
N TYR A 184 -3.15 12.77 -11.27
CA TYR A 184 -2.79 11.75 -10.30
C TYR A 184 -1.83 12.32 -9.27
N GLY A 185 -1.75 11.66 -8.12
CA GLY A 185 -0.89 12.02 -7.01
C GLY A 185 -0.25 10.76 -6.45
N ILE A 186 1.02 10.88 -6.09
CA ILE A 186 1.75 9.84 -5.37
C ILE A 186 2.01 10.38 -3.98
N PHE A 187 1.54 9.68 -2.96
CA PHE A 187 1.54 10.15 -1.58
C PHE A 187 2.20 9.14 -0.64
N ARG A 188 2.68 9.66 0.48
CA ARG A 188 3.12 8.90 1.66
C ARG A 188 2.69 9.64 2.93
N LEU A 189 2.63 8.94 4.06
CA LEU A 189 2.46 9.60 5.36
C LEU A 189 3.76 10.28 5.76
N THR A 190 3.64 11.45 6.39
CA THR A 190 4.79 12.12 6.98
C THR A 190 5.28 11.34 8.20
N GLU A 191 6.59 11.31 8.37
CA GLU A 191 7.24 10.56 9.44
C GLU A 191 8.17 11.48 10.24
N PRO A 192 8.02 11.56 11.57
CA PRO A 192 7.09 10.79 12.42
C PRO A 192 5.66 11.36 12.49
N GLY A 193 5.39 12.56 11.98
CA GLY A 193 4.16 13.33 12.22
C GLY A 193 2.86 12.57 11.95
N GLY A 194 2.54 12.35 10.67
CA GLY A 194 1.30 11.68 10.26
C GLY A 194 1.21 10.22 10.72
N MET A 195 2.33 9.52 10.75
CA MET A 195 2.40 8.15 11.29
C MET A 195 1.98 8.10 12.76
N THR A 196 2.37 9.08 13.57
CA THR A 196 1.98 9.16 15.00
C THR A 196 0.49 9.43 15.15
N VAL A 197 -0.03 10.41 14.41
CA VAL A 197 -1.46 10.79 14.45
C VAL A 197 -2.36 9.60 14.11
N LEU A 198 -2.04 8.86 13.05
CA LEU A 198 -2.85 7.71 12.63
C LEU A 198 -2.70 6.50 13.55
N LYS A 199 -1.53 6.32 14.17
CA LYS A 199 -1.31 5.27 15.17
C LYS A 199 -2.19 5.44 16.41
N GLU A 200 -2.42 6.69 16.83
CA GLU A 200 -3.17 7.02 18.05
C GLU A 200 -4.68 7.18 17.78
N CYS A 201 -5.07 7.36 16.52
CA CYS A 201 -6.46 7.49 16.11
C CYS A 201 -7.28 6.21 16.41
N GLN A 202 -8.44 6.37 17.05
CA GLN A 202 -9.39 5.30 17.38
C GLN A 202 -10.76 5.50 16.74
N GLU A 203 -10.90 6.48 15.85
CA GLU A 203 -12.17 6.81 15.21
C GLU A 203 -12.45 5.89 14.02
N GLU A 204 -13.74 5.63 13.76
CA GLU A 204 -14.21 4.81 12.64
C GLU A 204 -14.95 5.67 11.61
N GLY A 205 -14.91 5.25 10.34
CA GLY A 205 -15.56 5.97 9.24
C GLY A 205 -14.79 7.21 8.79
N PHE A 206 -15.48 8.14 8.10
CA PHE A 206 -14.88 9.39 7.63
C PHE A 206 -14.83 10.41 8.77
N HIS A 207 -13.63 10.80 9.18
CA HIS A 207 -13.40 11.79 10.23
C HIS A 207 -12.21 12.69 9.89
N PRO A 208 -12.16 13.91 10.44
CA PRO A 208 -10.96 14.74 10.40
C PRO A 208 -9.91 14.21 11.38
N HIS A 209 -8.64 14.51 11.11
CA HIS A 209 -7.53 14.19 12.01
C HIS A 209 -6.97 15.47 12.64
N GLU A 210 -6.42 15.36 13.84
CA GLU A 210 -5.70 16.46 14.50
C GLU A 210 -4.44 16.85 13.73
N GLU A 211 -4.02 18.11 13.87
CA GLU A 211 -2.75 18.57 13.34
C GLU A 211 -1.60 17.83 14.02
N THR A 212 -0.52 17.59 13.28
CA THR A 212 0.67 16.95 13.86
C THR A 212 1.31 17.88 14.89
N SER A 213 2.02 17.31 15.88
CA SER A 213 2.70 18.10 16.93
C SER A 213 3.71 19.14 16.43
N ASP A 214 4.23 18.97 15.21
CA ASP A 214 5.17 19.87 14.54
C ASP A 214 4.51 20.81 13.52
N GLY A 215 3.17 20.74 13.37
CA GLY A 215 2.39 21.54 12.43
C GLY A 215 2.56 21.13 10.96
N SER A 216 3.19 19.99 10.69
CA SER A 216 3.29 19.42 9.34
C SER A 216 1.96 18.79 8.89
N SER A 217 1.82 18.57 7.58
CA SER A 217 0.70 17.81 7.03
C SER A 217 0.81 16.34 7.45
N ILE A 218 -0.32 15.63 7.58
CA ILE A 218 -0.35 14.19 7.88
C ILE A 218 0.25 13.35 6.74
N TYR A 219 0.14 13.85 5.52
CA TYR A 219 0.69 13.20 4.33
C TYR A 219 1.35 14.21 3.40
N GLU A 220 2.25 13.72 2.57
CA GLU A 220 3.03 14.50 1.62
C GLU A 220 3.16 13.77 0.28
N HIS A 221 3.63 14.48 -0.74
CA HIS A 221 3.96 13.86 -2.02
C HIS A 221 5.21 12.96 -1.88
N CYS A 222 5.11 11.73 -2.37
CA CYS A 222 6.23 10.80 -2.35
C CYS A 222 7.17 11.08 -3.54
N ASN A 223 8.29 11.75 -3.25
CA ASN A 223 9.28 12.15 -4.26
C ASN A 223 10.27 11.03 -4.64
N ASN A 224 10.22 9.88 -3.94
CA ASN A 224 11.17 8.79 -4.12
C ASN A 224 10.70 7.73 -5.14
N VAL A 225 9.66 8.04 -5.92
CA VAL A 225 9.08 7.16 -6.95
C VAL A 225 9.41 7.70 -8.35
N TYR A 226 10.14 6.90 -9.13
CA TYR A 226 10.65 7.26 -10.45
C TYR A 226 9.99 6.42 -11.54
N LYS A 227 9.72 7.05 -12.68
CA LYS A 227 9.18 6.37 -13.87
C LYS A 227 10.31 5.69 -14.63
N ASN A 228 10.15 4.41 -14.96
CA ASN A 228 11.06 3.66 -15.83
C ASN A 228 10.29 3.09 -17.02
N SER A 229 10.58 3.58 -18.23
CA SER A 229 9.92 3.15 -19.48
C SER A 229 10.29 1.74 -19.94
N ASN A 230 11.39 1.19 -19.43
CA ASN A 230 11.85 -0.16 -19.77
C ASN A 230 11.39 -1.20 -18.75
N LEU A 231 10.79 -0.77 -17.63
CA LEU A 231 10.30 -1.67 -16.61
C LEU A 231 8.99 -2.31 -17.07
N ARG A 232 9.03 -3.61 -17.30
CA ARG A 232 7.83 -4.42 -17.50
C ARG A 232 7.21 -4.74 -16.15
N PHE A 233 5.89 -4.82 -16.14
CA PHE A 233 5.14 -5.28 -14.97
C PHE A 233 4.06 -6.24 -15.43
N GLU A 234 3.63 -7.11 -14.51
CA GLU A 234 2.58 -8.11 -14.70
C GLU A 234 1.31 -7.67 -13.99
N ILE A 235 0.17 -8.05 -14.55
CA ILE A 235 -1.15 -7.74 -13.99
C ILE A 235 -1.83 -9.05 -13.62
N PHE A 236 -2.25 -9.15 -12.36
CA PHE A 236 -3.09 -10.24 -11.86
C PHE A 236 -4.46 -9.67 -11.52
N ASP A 237 -5.48 -9.99 -12.31
CA ASP A 237 -6.86 -9.57 -12.05
C ASP A 237 -7.64 -10.71 -11.41
N LEU A 238 -8.05 -10.53 -10.16
CA LEU A 238 -8.72 -11.54 -9.33
C LEU A 238 -10.23 -11.34 -9.21
N ARG A 239 -10.80 -10.32 -9.86
CA ARG A 239 -12.21 -9.92 -9.72
C ARG A 239 -13.20 -10.97 -10.23
#